data_AF-A0A418RN50-F1
#
_entry.id   AF-A0A418RN50-F1
#
_cell.length_a   1.000
_cell.length_b   1.000
_cell.length_c   1.000
_cell.angle_alpha   90.00
_cell.angle_beta   90.00
_cell.angle_gamma   90.00
#
_symmetry.space_group_name_H-M   'P 1'
#
loop_
_entity.id
_entity.type
_entity.pdbx_description
1 polymer ?
#
loop_
_entity_poly.entity_id
_entity_poly.type
_entity_poly.pdbx_seq_one_letter_code
_entity_poly.pdbx_strand_id
1 'polypeptide(L)'
;MPASLIQSLIPLLPRFAEEDGDFYSIHRNELIDTLCHQHELDRSLSENTITLIESLLNTLAVLEAEHLKRSEWCFVSFPAQLMALSVLTAISDHNSRLFAPNFWNTQGISNDKKDQQRDVLHTIETARVKNHAYYQAQPIRYCYVAWSIIKLDHQVLFYQREDTQKRYDKSAGDYGLIGGRANQNDVLNADKVAVLKALQSPHSALIKDALPETLKRELREEAGLLFDTHYTFKPWRSLKPYQQVQGTAPNHGFTEYYLDIFQIELTLEGYLYLLEKTKHDERLVWFSLDEMAKGETSDGKMAYIKALFDDFDNDRAALKTALQQLPDSFKSTYLCQLPKYGLTLPIDHHKPLIAGVLGKEKPLDLELSDYQLKLLLAIAGHLRGFEFEALPQTIKLHPMGWLEIKHDPGLQRELIQLVTLLKQATVDFSIENVRDTFFRLSITPEIVNFDESLFSFVVKPSDLDSIETKIPVSIHRDAFETAIGWVKRKTEVFKLTLEFVSRLRELAEKDWNAENEYAVRIEDAYKKGLHKEPKFCALGLRSLIRREDGMIKVVVEVLS
;
A
#
# COMPACT_ATOMS: atom_id res chain seq x y z
N MET A 1 14.34 -44.62 -26.46
CA MET A 1 13.81 -45.99 -26.57
C MET A 1 13.16 -46.13 -27.93
N PRO A 2 13.47 -47.15 -28.74
CA PRO A 2 12.79 -47.38 -30.00
C PRO A 2 11.30 -47.63 -29.77
N ALA A 3 10.44 -46.93 -30.50
CA ALA A 3 8.98 -47.08 -30.43
C ALA A 3 8.51 -48.53 -30.62
N SER A 4 9.27 -49.31 -31.41
CA SER A 4 9.07 -50.74 -31.66
C SER A 4 9.15 -51.62 -30.41
N LEU A 5 9.92 -51.23 -29.38
CA LEU A 5 10.04 -52.00 -28.14
C LEU A 5 8.76 -51.95 -27.31
N ILE A 6 8.19 -50.75 -27.15
CA ILE A 6 6.93 -50.55 -26.43
C ILE A 6 5.78 -51.23 -27.20
N GLN A 7 5.78 -51.11 -28.53
CA GLN A 7 4.78 -51.77 -29.37
C GLN A 7 4.77 -53.30 -29.20
N SER A 8 5.96 -53.90 -29.05
CA SER A 8 6.09 -55.35 -28.83
C SER A 8 5.71 -55.78 -27.41
N LEU A 9 5.77 -54.87 -26.44
CA LEU A 9 5.36 -55.12 -25.06
C LEU A 9 3.84 -55.11 -24.88
N ILE A 10 3.10 -54.30 -25.64
CA ILE A 10 1.64 -54.12 -25.49
C ILE A 10 0.83 -55.45 -25.55
N PRO A 11 1.09 -56.37 -26.51
CA PRO A 11 0.43 -57.67 -26.54
C PRO A 11 0.75 -58.55 -25.33
N LEU A 12 1.89 -58.31 -24.69
CA LEU A 12 2.41 -59.07 -23.55
C LEU A 12 1.97 -58.50 -22.20
N LEU A 13 1.16 -57.44 -22.15
CA LEU A 13 0.65 -56.89 -20.89
C LEU A 13 -0.46 -57.79 -20.32
N PRO A 14 -0.67 -57.81 -18.99
CA PRO A 14 -1.81 -58.51 -18.38
C PRO A 14 -3.15 -58.02 -18.96
N ARG A 15 -4.23 -58.78 -18.74
CA ARG A 15 -5.59 -58.35 -19.10
C ARG A 15 -6.52 -58.43 -17.92
N PHE A 16 -7.49 -57.54 -17.93
CA PHE A 16 -8.65 -57.47 -17.06
C PHE A 16 -9.89 -57.51 -17.95
N ALA A 17 -10.89 -58.29 -17.60
CA ALA A 17 -12.14 -58.39 -18.34
C ALA A 17 -13.01 -57.14 -18.10
N GLU A 18 -13.71 -56.69 -19.14
CA GLU A 18 -14.63 -55.55 -19.03
C GLU A 18 -15.82 -55.85 -18.10
N GLU A 19 -16.28 -57.11 -18.14
CA GLU A 19 -17.35 -57.65 -17.31
C GLU A 19 -16.80 -58.76 -16.41
N ASP A 20 -17.50 -59.08 -15.33
CA ASP A 20 -17.23 -60.19 -14.39
C ASP A 20 -15.88 -60.18 -13.62
N GLY A 21 -14.97 -59.26 -13.94
CA GLY A 21 -13.78 -58.99 -13.13
C GLY A 21 -12.66 -60.02 -13.25
N ASP A 22 -12.70 -60.90 -14.26
CA ASP A 22 -11.63 -61.85 -14.54
C ASP A 22 -10.33 -61.13 -14.93
N PHE A 23 -9.19 -61.65 -14.47
CA PHE A 23 -7.88 -61.09 -14.81
C PHE A 23 -6.76 -62.13 -14.75
N TYR A 24 -5.60 -61.80 -15.31
CA TYR A 24 -4.37 -62.56 -15.09
C TYR A 24 -3.18 -61.63 -14.83
N SER A 25 -2.20 -62.13 -14.09
CA SER A 25 -0.92 -61.44 -13.85
C SER A 25 0.19 -62.03 -14.72
N ILE A 26 1.26 -61.26 -14.92
CA ILE A 26 2.45 -61.69 -15.68
C ILE A 26 3.70 -61.40 -14.86
N HIS A 27 4.63 -62.35 -14.80
CA HIS A 27 5.89 -62.14 -14.11
C HIS A 27 6.78 -61.16 -14.87
N ARG A 28 7.42 -60.26 -14.13
CA ARG A 28 8.37 -59.27 -14.67
C ARG A 28 9.49 -59.92 -15.50
N ASN A 29 10.01 -61.07 -15.04
CA ASN A 29 11.07 -61.79 -15.76
C ASN A 29 10.61 -62.35 -17.11
N GLU A 30 9.34 -62.75 -17.21
CA GLU A 30 8.77 -63.25 -18.47
C GLU A 30 8.73 -62.14 -19.54
N LEU A 31 8.40 -60.91 -19.14
CA LEU A 31 8.45 -59.73 -20.02
C LEU A 31 9.89 -59.44 -20.47
N ILE A 32 10.86 -59.53 -19.55
CA ILE A 32 12.28 -59.29 -19.85
C ILE A 32 12.81 -60.34 -20.82
N ASP A 33 12.60 -61.62 -20.51
CA ASP A 33 13.10 -62.72 -21.33
C ASP A 33 12.47 -62.68 -22.73
N THR A 34 11.18 -62.36 -22.83
CA THR A 34 10.49 -62.20 -24.12
C THR A 34 11.08 -61.04 -24.93
N LEU A 35 11.36 -59.89 -24.32
CA LEU A 35 12.01 -58.77 -25.01
C LEU A 35 13.44 -59.10 -25.47
N CYS A 36 14.21 -59.82 -24.65
CA CYS A 36 15.56 -60.26 -25.02
C CYS A 36 15.51 -61.21 -26.23
N HIS A 37 14.58 -62.17 -26.23
CA HIS A 37 14.45 -63.16 -27.29
C HIS A 37 13.88 -62.60 -28.60
N GLN A 38 12.87 -61.72 -28.53
CA GLN A 38 12.20 -61.20 -29.74
C GLN A 38 13.00 -60.12 -30.48
N HIS A 39 13.85 -59.37 -29.77
CA HIS A 39 14.55 -58.21 -30.33
C HIS A 39 16.08 -58.30 -30.23
N GLU A 40 16.61 -59.46 -29.83
CA GLU A 40 18.06 -59.69 -29.62
C GLU A 40 18.70 -58.61 -28.73
N LEU A 41 17.95 -58.11 -27.74
CA LEU A 41 18.41 -57.05 -26.86
C LEU A 41 19.30 -57.60 -25.76
N ASP A 42 20.28 -56.79 -25.36
CA ASP A 42 20.99 -57.01 -24.11
C ASP A 42 20.01 -56.99 -22.92
N ARG A 43 20.22 -57.90 -21.96
CA ARG A 43 19.34 -58.05 -20.80
C ARG A 43 19.21 -56.76 -20.00
N SER A 44 20.29 -55.99 -19.87
CA SER A 44 20.26 -54.72 -19.13
C SER A 44 19.35 -53.69 -19.80
N LEU A 45 19.32 -53.64 -21.13
CA LEU A 45 18.44 -52.75 -21.88
C LEU A 45 16.96 -53.14 -21.71
N SER A 46 16.66 -54.45 -21.74
CA SER A 46 15.31 -54.97 -21.48
C SER A 46 14.86 -54.66 -20.04
N GLU A 47 15.72 -54.88 -19.05
CA GLU A 47 15.45 -54.57 -17.63
C GLU A 47 15.19 -53.08 -17.40
N ASN A 48 16.00 -52.21 -18.01
CA ASN A 48 15.80 -50.75 -17.93
C ASN A 48 14.49 -50.32 -18.61
N THR A 49 14.15 -50.94 -19.73
CA THR A 49 12.89 -50.68 -20.46
C THR A 49 11.68 -51.06 -19.62
N ILE A 50 11.66 -52.29 -19.09
CA ILE A 50 10.58 -52.77 -18.21
C ILE A 50 10.48 -51.91 -16.95
N THR A 51 11.60 -51.55 -16.32
CA THR A 51 11.61 -50.66 -15.14
C THR A 51 11.01 -49.28 -15.44
N LEU A 52 11.30 -48.69 -16.61
CA LEU A 52 10.73 -47.40 -17.00
C LEU A 52 9.21 -47.50 -17.21
N ILE A 53 8.75 -48.53 -17.90
CA ILE A 53 7.32 -48.75 -18.15
C ILE A 53 6.58 -49.08 -16.84
N GLU A 54 7.16 -49.92 -15.98
CA GLU A 54 6.63 -50.19 -14.64
C GLU A 54 6.46 -48.90 -13.84
N SER A 55 7.49 -48.04 -13.83
CA SER A 55 7.47 -46.76 -13.12
C SER A 55 6.39 -45.83 -13.65
N LEU A 56 6.19 -45.78 -14.97
CA LEU A 56 5.13 -45.01 -15.61
C LEU A 56 3.74 -45.53 -15.20
N LEU A 57 3.51 -46.84 -15.35
CA LEU A 57 2.22 -47.46 -15.01
C LEU A 57 1.92 -47.37 -13.50
N ASN A 58 2.93 -47.51 -12.65
CA ASN A 58 2.78 -47.33 -11.21
C ASN A 58 2.47 -45.86 -10.85
N THR A 59 3.08 -44.89 -11.53
CA THR A 59 2.76 -43.45 -11.34
C THR A 59 1.32 -43.13 -11.72
N LEU A 60 0.76 -43.84 -12.71
CA LEU A 60 -0.66 -43.74 -13.09
C LEU A 60 -1.59 -44.51 -12.16
N ALA A 61 -1.07 -45.23 -11.17
CA ALA A 61 -1.80 -46.10 -10.24
C ALA A 61 -2.66 -47.16 -10.96
N VAL A 62 -2.17 -47.69 -12.09
CA VAL A 62 -2.92 -48.70 -12.87
C VAL A 62 -2.55 -50.14 -12.52
N LEU A 63 -1.41 -50.36 -11.85
CA LEU A 63 -0.93 -51.69 -11.44
C LEU A 63 -1.33 -51.98 -10.00
N GLU A 64 -1.65 -53.24 -9.71
CA GLU A 64 -2.03 -53.67 -8.37
C GLU A 64 -0.82 -53.87 -7.46
N ALA A 65 -0.84 -53.20 -6.31
CA ALA A 65 0.30 -53.08 -5.41
C ALA A 65 0.76 -54.43 -4.84
N GLU A 66 -0.15 -55.33 -4.47
CA GLU A 66 0.23 -56.64 -3.91
C GLU A 66 0.82 -57.60 -4.96
N HIS A 67 0.45 -57.46 -6.22
CA HIS A 67 1.09 -58.20 -7.33
C HIS A 67 2.46 -57.60 -7.65
N LEU A 68 2.56 -56.27 -7.68
CA LEU A 68 3.82 -55.58 -7.95
C LEU A 68 4.91 -55.94 -6.92
N LYS A 69 4.55 -56.05 -5.64
CA LYS A 69 5.46 -56.55 -4.56
C LYS A 69 5.99 -57.96 -4.83
N ARG A 70 5.26 -58.80 -5.56
CA ARG A 70 5.64 -60.15 -5.96
C ARG A 70 6.35 -60.20 -7.32
N SER A 71 6.76 -59.04 -7.86
CA SER A 71 7.36 -58.92 -9.19
C SER A 71 6.42 -59.42 -10.30
N GLU A 72 5.12 -59.15 -10.16
CA GLU A 72 4.09 -59.44 -11.14
C GLU A 72 3.36 -58.16 -11.57
N TRP A 73 3.05 -58.04 -12.85
CA TRP A 73 2.18 -56.99 -13.36
C TRP A 73 0.76 -57.51 -13.42
N CYS A 74 -0.16 -56.78 -12.78
CA CYS A 74 -1.60 -57.01 -12.81
C CYS A 74 -2.29 -55.66 -12.83
N PHE A 75 -3.30 -55.46 -13.68
CA PHE A 75 -4.07 -54.21 -13.67
C PHE A 75 -5.09 -54.23 -12.54
N VAL A 76 -5.33 -53.07 -11.90
CA VAL A 76 -6.33 -52.96 -10.82
C VAL A 76 -7.78 -53.06 -11.30
N SER A 77 -8.03 -52.79 -12.60
CA SER A 77 -9.35 -52.85 -13.23
C SER A 77 -9.26 -52.69 -14.75
N PHE A 78 -10.37 -52.92 -15.46
CA PHE A 78 -10.46 -52.67 -16.91
C PHE A 78 -10.21 -51.19 -17.28
N PRO A 79 -10.78 -50.17 -16.60
CA PRO A 79 -10.40 -48.78 -16.85
C PRO A 79 -8.91 -48.49 -16.67
N ALA A 80 -8.25 -49.12 -15.70
CA ALA A 80 -6.80 -48.99 -15.50
C ALA A 80 -6.01 -49.56 -16.68
N GLN A 81 -6.44 -50.70 -17.21
CA GLN A 81 -5.91 -51.25 -18.47
C GLN A 81 -6.10 -50.28 -19.64
N LEU A 82 -7.29 -49.68 -19.80
CA LEU A 82 -7.54 -48.71 -20.88
C LEU A 82 -6.62 -47.49 -20.78
N MET A 83 -6.39 -46.97 -19.58
CA MET A 83 -5.45 -45.86 -19.34
C MET A 83 -4.01 -46.26 -19.69
N ALA A 84 -3.55 -47.43 -19.24
CA ALA A 84 -2.24 -47.97 -19.55
C ALA A 84 -2.02 -48.09 -21.07
N LEU A 85 -2.96 -48.71 -21.76
CA LEU A 85 -2.91 -48.91 -23.21
C LEU A 85 -2.95 -47.57 -23.97
N SER A 86 -3.76 -46.61 -23.51
CA SER A 86 -3.84 -45.28 -24.13
C SER A 86 -2.48 -44.56 -24.09
N VAL A 87 -1.81 -44.57 -22.93
CA VAL A 87 -0.51 -43.92 -22.77
C VAL A 87 0.59 -44.67 -23.55
N LEU A 88 0.66 -46.00 -23.43
CA LEU A 88 1.70 -46.79 -24.10
C LEU A 88 1.56 -46.78 -25.62
N THR A 89 0.33 -46.81 -26.13
CA THR A 89 0.08 -46.67 -27.58
C THR A 89 0.47 -45.27 -28.06
N ALA A 90 0.15 -44.21 -27.29
CA ALA A 90 0.56 -42.86 -27.64
C ALA A 90 2.08 -42.65 -27.65
N ILE A 91 2.83 -43.33 -26.78
CA ILE A 91 4.31 -43.27 -26.75
C ILE A 91 4.94 -44.09 -27.89
N SER A 92 4.29 -45.19 -28.31
CA SER A 92 4.81 -46.11 -29.33
C SER A 92 4.40 -45.77 -30.77
N ASP A 93 3.47 -44.84 -30.97
CA ASP A 93 3.07 -44.36 -32.30
C ASP A 93 3.48 -42.90 -32.52
N HIS A 94 4.34 -42.68 -33.52
CA HIS A 94 4.83 -41.34 -33.90
C HIS A 94 3.72 -40.40 -34.41
N ASN A 95 2.58 -40.94 -34.81
CA ASN A 95 1.41 -40.16 -35.25
C ASN A 95 0.44 -39.84 -34.11
N SER A 96 0.59 -40.50 -32.95
CA SER A 96 -0.24 -40.28 -31.78
C SER A 96 0.35 -39.20 -30.89
N ARG A 97 -0.49 -38.31 -30.37
CA ARG A 97 -0.13 -37.29 -29.38
C ARG A 97 -1.29 -37.11 -28.39
N LEU A 98 -0.95 -36.91 -27.12
CA LEU A 98 -1.96 -36.58 -26.09
C LEU A 98 -2.52 -35.16 -26.25
N PHE A 99 -1.77 -34.27 -26.91
CA PHE A 99 -2.14 -32.88 -27.14
C PHE A 99 -1.87 -32.50 -28.60
N ALA A 100 -2.65 -31.56 -29.12
CA ALA A 100 -2.44 -31.02 -30.46
C ALA A 100 -1.01 -30.44 -30.62
N PRO A 101 -0.43 -30.47 -31.84
CA PRO A 101 0.83 -29.78 -32.11
C PRO A 101 0.78 -28.31 -31.65
N ASN A 102 1.88 -27.83 -31.05
CA ASN A 102 2.00 -26.49 -30.47
C ASN A 102 1.02 -26.16 -29.33
N PHE A 103 0.36 -27.15 -28.72
CA PHE A 103 -0.54 -26.92 -27.59
C PHE A 103 0.12 -26.14 -26.46
N TRP A 104 1.41 -26.34 -26.18
CA TRP A 104 2.14 -25.67 -25.10
C TRP A 104 2.80 -24.33 -25.48
N ASN A 105 2.62 -23.86 -26.71
CA ASN A 105 3.15 -22.55 -27.12
C ASN A 105 2.31 -21.44 -26.45
N THR A 106 2.98 -20.44 -25.88
CA THR A 106 2.34 -19.30 -25.20
C THR A 106 2.39 -18.00 -26.02
N GLN A 107 3.11 -17.99 -27.14
CA GLN A 107 3.25 -16.82 -28.01
C GLN A 107 2.06 -16.67 -28.95
N GLY A 108 1.41 -15.50 -28.92
CA GLY A 108 0.34 -15.14 -29.85
C GLY A 108 -0.96 -15.97 -29.70
N ILE A 109 -1.16 -16.67 -28.59
CA ILE A 109 -2.37 -17.47 -28.33
C ILE A 109 -3.41 -16.71 -27.50
N SER A 110 -4.68 -17.09 -27.66
CA SER A 110 -5.80 -16.52 -26.89
C SER A 110 -5.73 -16.89 -25.41
N ASN A 111 -6.43 -16.13 -24.57
CA ASN A 111 -6.55 -16.41 -23.14
C ASN A 111 -7.21 -17.78 -22.88
N ASP A 112 -8.26 -18.14 -23.63
CA ASP A 112 -8.91 -19.46 -23.51
C ASP A 112 -7.92 -20.62 -23.68
N LYS A 113 -6.95 -20.50 -24.59
CA LYS A 113 -5.91 -21.53 -24.78
C LYS A 113 -4.92 -21.56 -23.62
N LYS A 114 -4.57 -20.41 -23.05
CA LYS A 114 -3.74 -20.33 -21.83
C LYS A 114 -4.45 -20.96 -20.63
N ASP A 115 -5.77 -20.78 -20.54
CA ASP A 115 -6.59 -21.37 -19.48
C ASP A 115 -6.69 -22.89 -19.64
N GLN A 116 -6.82 -23.41 -20.87
CA GLN A 116 -6.73 -24.86 -21.12
C GLN A 116 -5.37 -25.45 -20.71
N GLN A 117 -4.27 -24.77 -21.05
CA GLN A 117 -2.92 -25.19 -20.60
C GLN A 117 -2.83 -25.20 -19.07
N ARG A 118 -3.37 -24.15 -18.41
CA ARG A 118 -3.43 -24.04 -16.95
C ARG A 118 -4.20 -25.19 -16.33
N ASP A 119 -5.37 -25.53 -16.84
CA ASP A 119 -6.23 -26.56 -16.26
C ASP A 119 -5.59 -27.95 -16.31
N VAL A 120 -4.87 -28.26 -17.39
CA VAL A 120 -4.07 -29.49 -17.51
C VAL A 120 -2.97 -29.52 -16.45
N LEU A 121 -2.18 -28.46 -16.35
CA LEU A 121 -1.08 -28.38 -15.38
C LEU A 121 -1.59 -28.41 -13.93
N HIS A 122 -2.68 -27.70 -13.63
CA HIS A 122 -3.33 -27.72 -12.33
C HIS A 122 -3.76 -29.13 -11.95
N THR A 123 -4.40 -29.87 -12.87
CA THR A 123 -4.85 -31.24 -12.62
C THR A 123 -3.66 -32.16 -12.31
N ILE A 124 -2.62 -32.11 -13.15
CA ILE A 124 -1.43 -32.96 -12.99
C ILE A 124 -0.69 -32.65 -11.70
N GLU A 125 -0.39 -31.38 -11.44
CA GLU A 125 0.43 -30.98 -10.29
C GLU A 125 -0.32 -31.11 -8.97
N THR A 126 -1.63 -30.84 -8.95
CA THR A 126 -2.45 -31.10 -7.77
C THR A 126 -2.48 -32.58 -7.43
N ALA A 127 -2.64 -33.46 -8.43
CA ALA A 127 -2.60 -34.91 -8.22
C ALA A 127 -1.22 -35.36 -7.73
N ARG A 128 -0.13 -34.88 -8.34
CA ARG A 128 1.25 -35.21 -7.94
C ARG A 128 1.53 -34.84 -6.49
N VAL A 129 1.12 -33.65 -6.06
CA VAL A 129 1.34 -33.18 -4.67
C VAL A 129 0.44 -33.92 -3.69
N LYS A 130 -0.85 -34.05 -3.99
CA LYS A 130 -1.85 -34.66 -3.09
C LYS A 130 -1.61 -36.15 -2.88
N ASN A 131 -1.21 -36.87 -3.93
CA ASN A 131 -1.05 -38.33 -3.91
C ASN A 131 0.39 -38.77 -3.62
N HIS A 132 1.29 -37.85 -3.29
CA HIS A 132 2.64 -38.22 -2.86
C HIS A 132 2.57 -38.96 -1.52
N ALA A 133 3.07 -40.19 -1.47
CA ALA A 133 2.90 -41.10 -0.31
C ALA A 133 3.31 -40.50 1.05
N TYR A 134 4.34 -39.64 1.05
CA TYR A 134 4.85 -38.98 2.26
C TYR A 134 4.47 -37.50 2.38
N TYR A 135 3.60 -36.97 1.50
CA TYR A 135 3.25 -35.55 1.45
C TYR A 135 4.48 -34.61 1.36
N GLN A 136 5.52 -35.05 0.63
CA GLN A 136 6.83 -34.40 0.48
C GLN A 136 7.20 -34.22 -1.00
N ALA A 137 6.20 -34.07 -1.87
CA ALA A 137 6.43 -33.75 -3.27
C ALA A 137 7.34 -32.52 -3.38
N GLN A 138 8.39 -32.58 -4.21
CA GLN A 138 9.30 -31.46 -4.38
C GLN A 138 8.74 -30.43 -5.37
N PRO A 139 8.98 -29.11 -5.15
CA PRO A 139 8.65 -28.08 -6.11
C PRO A 139 9.45 -28.27 -7.40
N ILE A 140 8.83 -27.93 -8.52
CA ILE A 140 9.46 -27.99 -9.86
C ILE A 140 9.59 -26.60 -10.49
N ARG A 141 9.09 -25.58 -9.80
CA ARG A 141 9.09 -24.18 -10.21
C ARG A 141 9.54 -23.33 -9.04
N TYR A 142 10.36 -22.33 -9.33
CA TYR A 142 10.91 -21.42 -8.33
C TYR A 142 10.61 -19.97 -8.74
N CYS A 143 10.28 -19.13 -7.77
CA CYS A 143 9.95 -17.73 -8.01
C CYS A 143 10.60 -16.86 -6.94
N TYR A 144 11.25 -15.78 -7.38
CA TYR A 144 11.82 -14.77 -6.50
C TYR A 144 10.97 -13.52 -6.65
N VAL A 145 10.53 -12.95 -5.54
CA VAL A 145 9.56 -11.85 -5.50
C VAL A 145 10.09 -10.74 -4.62
N ALA A 146 10.02 -9.51 -5.12
CA ALA A 146 10.23 -8.31 -4.33
C ALA A 146 8.89 -7.65 -4.05
N TRP A 147 8.55 -7.46 -2.78
CA TRP A 147 7.37 -6.71 -2.34
C TRP A 147 7.75 -5.44 -1.61
N SER A 148 6.92 -4.42 -1.72
CA SER A 148 7.07 -3.16 -1.00
C SER A 148 6.03 -3.01 0.11
N ILE A 149 6.43 -2.35 1.19
CA ILE A 149 5.50 -1.79 2.18
C ILE A 149 5.60 -0.28 2.10
N ILE A 150 4.53 0.33 1.56
CA ILE A 150 4.28 1.77 1.64
C ILE A 150 3.20 1.98 2.70
N LYS A 151 3.59 2.47 3.87
CA LYS A 151 2.68 2.68 5.01
C LYS A 151 2.47 4.17 5.25
N LEU A 152 1.23 4.64 5.31
CA LEU A 152 0.88 6.02 5.66
C LEU A 152 -0.35 6.00 6.57
N ASP A 153 -0.35 6.77 7.66
CA ASP A 153 -1.52 6.97 8.54
C ASP A 153 -2.19 5.65 8.99
N HIS A 154 -1.38 4.66 9.39
CA HIS A 154 -1.84 3.31 9.76
C HIS A 154 -2.56 2.53 8.63
N GLN A 155 -2.25 2.84 7.38
CA GLN A 155 -2.70 2.10 6.21
C GLN A 155 -1.51 1.66 5.37
N VAL A 156 -1.67 0.57 4.63
CA VAL A 156 -0.67 0.03 3.69
C VAL A 156 -1.26 0.06 2.29
N LEU A 157 -0.45 0.49 1.32
CA LEU A 157 -0.86 0.58 -0.07
C LEU A 157 -0.76 -0.77 -0.78
N PHE A 158 -1.80 -1.09 -1.54
CA PHE A 158 -1.93 -2.27 -2.36
C PHE A 158 -2.19 -1.90 -3.81
N TYR A 159 -1.90 -2.83 -4.72
CA TYR A 159 -2.19 -2.72 -6.14
C TYR A 159 -2.98 -3.92 -6.64
N GLN A 160 -3.94 -3.67 -7.52
CA GLN A 160 -4.77 -4.71 -8.13
C GLN A 160 -3.93 -5.58 -9.06
N ARG A 161 -3.98 -6.90 -8.85
CA ARG A 161 -3.26 -7.87 -9.68
C ARG A 161 -3.87 -7.97 -11.07
N GLU A 162 -3.03 -8.24 -12.07
CA GLU A 162 -3.47 -8.39 -13.46
C GLU A 162 -4.36 -9.62 -13.70
N ASP A 163 -4.16 -10.70 -12.93
CA ASP A 163 -4.85 -11.99 -13.09
C ASP A 163 -6.11 -12.09 -12.20
N THR A 164 -7.02 -11.12 -12.34
CA THR A 164 -8.29 -11.07 -11.58
C THR A 164 -9.47 -11.60 -12.38
N GLN A 165 -9.28 -12.74 -13.08
CA GLN A 165 -10.46 -13.54 -13.44
C GLN A 165 -11.17 -13.94 -12.14
N LYS A 166 -12.23 -13.17 -11.81
CA LYS A 166 -13.08 -13.16 -10.62
C LYS A 166 -13.67 -14.53 -10.17
N ARG A 167 -13.23 -15.69 -10.66
CA ARG A 167 -14.00 -16.95 -10.54
C ARG A 167 -13.24 -18.25 -10.27
N TYR A 168 -11.93 -18.37 -10.43
CA TYR A 168 -11.28 -19.69 -10.25
C TYR A 168 -10.75 -19.94 -8.83
N ASP A 169 -10.30 -18.91 -8.12
CA ASP A 169 -9.90 -19.04 -6.72
C ASP A 169 -10.29 -17.79 -5.92
N LYS A 170 -11.51 -17.80 -5.36
CA LYS A 170 -12.02 -16.71 -4.51
C LYS A 170 -11.19 -16.52 -3.22
N SER A 171 -10.29 -17.45 -2.90
CA SER A 171 -9.44 -17.38 -1.71
C SER A 171 -8.08 -16.72 -1.96
N ALA A 172 -7.71 -16.49 -3.23
CA ALA A 172 -6.38 -16.00 -3.61
C ALA A 172 -6.21 -14.48 -3.54
N GLY A 173 -7.24 -13.68 -3.31
CA GLY A 173 -7.11 -12.23 -3.19
C GLY A 173 -6.75 -11.48 -4.49
N ASP A 174 -7.38 -10.34 -4.69
CA ASP A 174 -7.29 -9.55 -5.93
C ASP A 174 -6.24 -8.44 -5.84
N TYR A 175 -5.78 -8.13 -4.63
CA TYR A 175 -4.87 -7.01 -4.35
C TYR A 175 -3.60 -7.51 -3.67
N GLY A 176 -2.44 -7.23 -4.25
CA GLY A 176 -1.13 -7.55 -3.69
C GLY A 176 -0.43 -6.32 -3.14
N LEU A 177 0.62 -6.54 -2.34
CA LEU A 177 1.62 -5.49 -2.10
C LEU A 177 2.25 -5.11 -3.44
N ILE A 178 2.52 -3.81 -3.63
CA ILE A 178 3.18 -3.32 -4.85
C ILE A 178 4.54 -4.01 -4.98
N GLY A 179 4.79 -4.63 -6.12
CA GLY A 179 5.94 -5.51 -6.32
C GLY A 179 5.61 -6.73 -7.17
N GLY A 180 6.64 -7.49 -7.52
CA GLY A 180 6.49 -8.56 -8.49
C GLY A 180 7.69 -9.48 -8.59
N ARG A 181 7.64 -10.33 -9.62
CA ARG A 181 8.60 -11.43 -9.81
C ARG A 181 9.85 -10.91 -10.50
N ALA A 182 11.00 -11.36 -10.02
CA ALA A 182 12.26 -11.17 -10.73
C ALA A 182 12.20 -11.84 -12.10
N ASN A 183 12.69 -11.14 -13.12
CA ASN A 183 12.87 -11.66 -14.46
C ASN A 183 14.32 -11.47 -14.94
N GLN A 184 14.64 -11.99 -16.11
CA GLN A 184 16.00 -11.98 -16.64
C GLN A 184 16.58 -10.57 -16.88
N ASN A 185 15.74 -9.56 -17.03
CA ASN A 185 16.16 -8.17 -17.25
C ASN A 185 16.53 -7.47 -15.94
N ASP A 186 16.12 -8.01 -14.79
CA ASP A 186 16.44 -7.45 -13.47
C ASP A 186 17.89 -7.81 -13.05
N VAL A 187 18.50 -8.81 -13.69
CA VAL A 187 19.89 -9.23 -13.42
C VAL A 187 20.85 -8.50 -14.36
N LEU A 188 21.58 -7.51 -13.82
CA LEU A 188 22.50 -6.68 -14.59
C LEU A 188 23.80 -7.43 -14.93
N ASN A 189 24.30 -7.25 -16.16
CA ASN A 189 25.62 -7.71 -16.62
C ASN A 189 25.92 -9.21 -16.45
N ALA A 190 24.89 -10.07 -16.55
CA ALA A 190 25.04 -11.52 -16.41
C ALA A 190 24.82 -12.28 -17.72
N ASP A 191 25.42 -13.47 -17.82
CA ASP A 191 25.19 -14.40 -18.93
C ASP A 191 23.74 -14.91 -18.93
N LYS A 192 23.08 -14.86 -20.10
CA LYS A 192 21.65 -15.21 -20.22
C LYS A 192 21.37 -16.67 -19.86
N VAL A 193 22.25 -17.59 -20.23
CA VAL A 193 22.05 -19.02 -19.94
C VAL A 193 22.18 -19.27 -18.43
N ALA A 194 23.18 -18.67 -17.79
CA ALA A 194 23.34 -18.72 -16.35
C ALA A 194 22.14 -18.11 -15.61
N VAL A 195 21.63 -16.96 -16.06
CA VAL A 195 20.45 -16.30 -15.48
C VAL A 195 19.20 -17.19 -15.58
N LEU A 196 18.94 -17.79 -16.74
CA LEU A 196 17.78 -18.67 -16.90
C LEU A 196 17.85 -19.92 -16.00
N LYS A 197 19.03 -20.53 -15.86
CA LYS A 197 19.24 -21.64 -14.92
C LYS A 197 19.00 -21.18 -13.47
N ALA A 198 19.52 -20.01 -13.12
CA ALA A 198 19.40 -19.43 -11.79
C ALA A 198 17.95 -19.08 -11.42
N LEU A 199 17.16 -18.53 -12.35
CA LEU A 199 15.72 -18.27 -12.18
C LEU A 199 14.92 -19.55 -11.97
N GLN A 200 15.38 -20.68 -12.50
CA GLN A 200 14.74 -21.99 -12.42
C GLN A 200 15.33 -22.89 -11.32
N SER A 201 16.07 -22.32 -10.37
CA SER A 201 16.72 -23.07 -9.28
C SER A 201 16.30 -22.55 -7.91
N PRO A 202 16.27 -23.41 -6.88
CA PRO A 202 16.10 -22.98 -5.50
C PRO A 202 17.34 -22.22 -4.99
N HIS A 203 17.16 -21.39 -3.97
CA HIS A 203 18.22 -20.70 -3.22
C HIS A 203 19.29 -19.97 -4.05
N SER A 204 18.90 -19.39 -5.18
CA SER A 204 19.79 -18.67 -6.09
C SER A 204 20.18 -17.31 -5.53
N ALA A 205 21.42 -17.19 -5.05
CA ALA A 205 21.98 -15.92 -4.60
C ALA A 205 21.96 -14.86 -5.72
N LEU A 206 22.28 -15.27 -6.96
CA LEU A 206 22.29 -14.38 -8.13
C LEU A 206 20.94 -13.68 -8.32
N ILE A 207 19.82 -14.41 -8.18
CA ILE A 207 18.49 -13.81 -8.35
C ILE A 207 18.07 -13.03 -7.11
N LYS A 208 18.44 -13.51 -5.91
CA LYS A 208 18.17 -12.78 -4.66
C LYS A 208 18.82 -11.39 -4.65
N ASP A 209 20.06 -11.30 -5.12
CA ASP A 209 20.80 -10.03 -5.21
C ASP A 209 20.21 -9.06 -6.24
N ALA A 210 19.38 -9.55 -7.17
CA ALA A 210 18.68 -8.74 -8.17
C ALA A 210 17.28 -8.24 -7.71
N LEU A 211 16.78 -8.67 -6.54
CA LEU A 211 15.49 -8.24 -6.01
C LEU A 211 15.37 -6.72 -5.80
N PRO A 212 16.43 -5.98 -5.41
CA PRO A 212 16.37 -4.52 -5.39
C PRO A 212 16.05 -3.88 -6.76
N GLU A 213 16.57 -4.41 -7.86
CA GLU A 213 16.26 -3.91 -9.21
C GLU A 213 14.84 -4.32 -9.64
N THR A 214 14.43 -5.53 -9.26
CA THR A 214 13.04 -5.99 -9.43
C THR A 214 12.08 -5.01 -8.74
N LEU A 215 12.33 -4.66 -7.48
CA LEU A 215 11.52 -3.70 -6.72
C LEU A 215 11.42 -2.34 -7.43
N LYS A 216 12.54 -1.83 -7.98
CA LYS A 216 12.57 -0.55 -8.70
C LYS A 216 11.72 -0.57 -9.95
N ARG A 217 11.79 -1.66 -10.72
CA ARG A 217 10.97 -1.83 -11.93
C ARG A 217 9.48 -1.87 -11.56
N GLU A 218 9.11 -2.70 -10.59
CA GLU A 218 7.71 -2.91 -10.20
C GLU A 218 7.08 -1.64 -9.60
N LEU A 219 7.78 -0.92 -8.71
CA LEU A 219 7.29 0.36 -8.17
C LEU A 219 7.09 1.43 -9.25
N ARG A 220 7.91 1.40 -10.30
CA ARG A 220 7.73 2.27 -11.47
C ARG A 220 6.54 1.84 -12.33
N GLU A 221 6.37 0.55 -12.57
CA GLU A 221 5.31 0.02 -13.43
C GLU A 221 3.92 0.14 -12.78
N GLU A 222 3.80 -0.24 -11.50
CA GLU A 222 2.51 -0.31 -10.79
C GLU A 222 2.12 1.03 -10.12
N ALA A 223 3.08 1.76 -9.54
CA ALA A 223 2.82 2.99 -8.81
C ALA A 223 3.36 4.25 -9.50
N GLY A 224 4.20 4.13 -10.55
CA GLY A 224 4.83 5.27 -11.20
C GLY A 224 5.92 5.96 -10.37
N LEU A 225 6.41 5.30 -9.32
CA LEU A 225 7.42 5.87 -8.42
C LEU A 225 8.83 5.72 -9.02
N LEU A 226 9.63 6.77 -8.94
CA LEU A 226 11.00 6.81 -9.46
C LEU A 226 11.99 6.73 -8.29
N PHE A 227 12.91 5.76 -8.34
CA PHE A 227 13.95 5.60 -7.34
C PHE A 227 14.84 6.86 -7.26
N ASP A 228 15.33 7.20 -6.07
CA ASP A 228 16.10 8.41 -5.70
C ASP A 228 15.38 9.76 -5.90
N THR A 229 14.28 9.80 -6.65
CA THR A 229 13.46 11.00 -6.81
C THR A 229 12.26 10.98 -5.86
N HIS A 230 11.48 9.91 -5.92
CA HIS A 230 10.26 9.73 -5.13
C HIS A 230 10.50 8.91 -3.87
N TYR A 231 11.51 8.02 -3.86
CA TYR A 231 11.72 7.14 -2.72
C TYR A 231 13.12 6.55 -2.65
N THR A 232 13.45 6.10 -1.44
CA THR A 232 14.50 5.12 -1.14
C THR A 232 13.85 3.92 -0.45
N PHE A 233 14.62 2.86 -0.19
CA PHE A 233 14.09 1.68 0.50
C PHE A 233 15.16 0.98 1.33
N LYS A 234 14.69 0.16 2.27
CA LYS A 234 15.53 -0.75 3.06
C LYS A 234 14.86 -2.12 3.19
N PRO A 235 15.64 -3.20 3.34
CA PRO A 235 15.07 -4.51 3.65
C PRO A 235 14.26 -4.43 4.95
N TRP A 236 13.07 -5.02 4.94
CA TRP A 236 12.29 -5.21 6.16
C TRP A 236 12.33 -6.67 6.60
N ARG A 237 12.02 -7.59 5.67
CA ARG A 237 11.92 -9.01 6.00
C ARG A 237 12.13 -9.89 4.77
N SER A 238 12.88 -10.97 4.93
CA SER A 238 12.85 -12.13 4.03
C SER A 238 11.91 -13.17 4.61
N LEU A 239 10.89 -13.59 3.87
CA LEU A 239 9.96 -14.62 4.33
C LEU A 239 10.59 -16.02 4.25
N LYS A 240 10.09 -16.94 5.08
CA LYS A 240 10.32 -18.38 4.90
C LYS A 240 9.86 -18.79 3.48
N PRO A 241 10.55 -19.73 2.80
CA PRO A 241 10.10 -20.22 1.50
C PRO A 241 8.65 -20.69 1.54
N TYR A 242 7.84 -20.16 0.62
CA TYR A 242 6.41 -20.42 0.56
C TYR A 242 6.11 -21.38 -0.59
N GLN A 243 5.39 -22.48 -0.33
CA GLN A 243 5.10 -23.48 -1.35
C GLN A 243 3.60 -23.58 -1.63
N GLN A 244 3.23 -23.55 -2.91
CA GLN A 244 1.86 -23.75 -3.34
C GLN A 244 1.79 -24.23 -4.79
N VAL A 245 0.79 -25.06 -5.11
CA VAL A 245 0.37 -25.32 -6.50
C VAL A 245 -0.31 -24.06 -7.01
N GLN A 246 0.45 -23.24 -7.74
CA GLN A 246 0.01 -21.93 -8.20
C GLN A 246 0.80 -21.47 -9.43
N GLY A 247 0.27 -20.48 -10.14
CA GLY A 247 0.93 -19.78 -11.24
C GLY A 247 -0.10 -19.05 -12.09
N THR A 248 0.32 -17.93 -12.68
CA THR A 248 -0.54 -17.16 -13.59
C THR A 248 -0.58 -17.82 -14.97
N ALA A 249 -1.79 -17.95 -15.51
CA ALA A 249 -2.05 -18.50 -16.84
C ALA A 249 -1.29 -19.85 -17.05
N PRO A 250 -0.51 -20.14 -18.12
CA PRO A 250 0.03 -21.48 -18.35
C PRO A 250 1.31 -21.80 -17.55
N ASN A 251 1.66 -21.00 -16.56
CA ASN A 251 2.85 -21.20 -15.73
C ASN A 251 2.53 -21.92 -14.41
N HIS A 252 1.50 -22.75 -14.40
CA HIS A 252 0.93 -23.36 -13.20
C HIS A 252 1.74 -24.60 -12.77
N GLY A 253 2.07 -24.70 -11.49
CA GLY A 253 2.65 -25.93 -10.93
C GLY A 253 3.05 -25.79 -9.47
N PHE A 254 3.57 -26.86 -8.87
CA PHE A 254 4.04 -26.79 -7.49
C PHE A 254 5.29 -25.92 -7.41
N THR A 255 5.08 -24.71 -6.88
CA THR A 255 6.03 -23.61 -6.90
C THR A 255 6.52 -23.30 -5.50
N GLU A 256 7.81 -23.06 -5.37
CA GLU A 256 8.41 -22.46 -4.20
C GLU A 256 8.74 -20.99 -4.45
N TYR A 257 8.28 -20.11 -3.56
CA TYR A 257 8.44 -18.67 -3.62
C TYR A 257 9.45 -18.21 -2.56
N TYR A 258 10.37 -17.35 -2.99
CA TYR A 258 11.33 -16.63 -2.17
C TYR A 258 10.95 -15.15 -2.19
N LEU A 259 10.42 -14.65 -1.08
CA LEU A 259 9.89 -13.30 -1.01
C LEU A 259 10.74 -12.42 -0.09
N ASP A 260 11.27 -11.33 -0.64
CA ASP A 260 11.88 -10.26 0.16
C ASP A 260 10.95 -9.03 0.14
N ILE A 261 10.69 -8.51 1.33
CA ILE A 261 9.84 -7.35 1.55
C ILE A 261 10.70 -6.17 1.97
N PHE A 262 10.50 -5.05 1.29
CA PHE A 262 11.23 -3.81 1.48
C PHE A 262 10.31 -2.74 2.06
N GLN A 263 10.81 -2.04 3.08
CA GLN A 263 10.17 -0.82 3.56
C GLN A 263 10.54 0.34 2.63
N ILE A 264 9.53 1.08 2.17
CA ILE A 264 9.71 2.26 1.33
C ILE A 264 9.74 3.51 2.20
N GLU A 265 10.70 4.40 1.91
CA GLU A 265 10.82 5.73 2.48
C GLU A 265 10.61 6.75 1.35
N LEU A 266 9.50 7.47 1.39
CA LEU A 266 9.11 8.46 0.39
C LEU A 266 9.82 9.79 0.66
N THR A 267 10.23 10.44 -0.42
CA THR A 267 10.54 11.88 -0.40
C THR A 267 9.24 12.69 -0.35
N LEU A 268 9.31 14.00 -0.10
CA LEU A 268 8.14 14.89 -0.20
C LEU A 268 7.47 14.76 -1.58
N GLU A 269 8.27 14.79 -2.64
CA GLU A 269 7.76 14.64 -4.01
C GLU A 269 7.07 13.29 -4.21
N GLY A 270 7.67 12.19 -3.74
CA GLY A 270 7.06 10.88 -3.83
C GLY A 270 5.75 10.76 -3.07
N TYR A 271 5.68 11.32 -1.87
CA TYR A 271 4.44 11.39 -1.07
C TYR A 271 3.33 12.15 -1.80
N LEU A 272 3.62 13.37 -2.27
CA LEU A 272 2.64 14.20 -2.98
C LEU A 272 2.21 13.58 -4.31
N TYR A 273 3.14 12.99 -5.04
CA TYR A 273 2.87 12.25 -6.28
C TYR A 273 1.93 11.08 -6.00
N LEU A 274 2.21 10.29 -4.96
CA LEU A 274 1.42 9.11 -4.62
C LEU A 274 -0.01 9.48 -4.16
N LEU A 275 -0.15 10.53 -3.34
CA LEU A 275 -1.47 11.06 -2.95
C LEU A 275 -2.31 11.49 -4.15
N GLU A 276 -1.68 12.08 -5.17
CA GLU A 276 -2.39 12.43 -6.40
C GLU A 276 -2.73 11.19 -7.21
N LYS A 277 -1.78 10.27 -7.36
CA LYS A 277 -1.92 9.04 -8.16
C LYS A 277 -3.07 8.18 -7.63
N THR A 278 -3.15 7.99 -6.32
CA THR A 278 -4.20 7.20 -5.64
C THR A 278 -5.60 7.78 -5.76
N LYS A 279 -5.76 9.08 -6.05
CA LYS A 279 -7.08 9.66 -6.35
C LYS A 279 -7.60 9.29 -7.73
N HIS A 280 -6.71 8.92 -8.66
CA HIS A 280 -7.02 8.75 -10.07
C HIS A 280 -6.84 7.31 -10.58
N ASP A 281 -6.13 6.46 -9.84
CA ASP A 281 -5.87 5.06 -10.21
C ASP A 281 -6.60 4.12 -9.25
N GLU A 282 -7.78 3.64 -9.66
CA GLU A 282 -8.64 2.76 -8.85
C GLU A 282 -8.00 1.42 -8.47
N ARG A 283 -6.91 1.04 -9.16
CA ARG A 283 -6.16 -0.18 -8.85
C ARG A 283 -5.34 -0.05 -7.58
N LEU A 284 -5.02 1.19 -7.16
CA LEU A 284 -4.28 1.47 -5.95
C LEU A 284 -5.25 1.69 -4.79
N VAL A 285 -5.12 0.87 -3.74
CA VAL A 285 -6.07 0.87 -2.63
C VAL A 285 -5.35 0.79 -1.28
N TRP A 286 -5.89 1.49 -0.29
CA TRP A 286 -5.36 1.51 1.07
C TRP A 286 -6.07 0.48 1.94
N PHE A 287 -5.29 -0.36 2.61
CA PHE A 287 -5.76 -1.29 3.63
C PHE A 287 -5.34 -0.77 5.01
N SER A 288 -6.27 -0.59 5.94
CA SER A 288 -5.91 -0.34 7.34
C SER A 288 -5.16 -1.53 7.95
N LEU A 289 -4.41 -1.30 9.03
CA LEU A 289 -3.71 -2.41 9.72
C LEU A 289 -4.67 -3.50 10.26
N ASP A 290 -5.92 -3.14 10.55
CA ASP A 290 -6.96 -4.10 10.92
C ASP A 290 -7.45 -4.92 9.72
N GLU A 291 -7.64 -4.28 8.56
CA GLU A 291 -7.99 -4.98 7.31
C GLU A 291 -6.85 -5.87 6.82
N MET A 292 -5.59 -5.44 7.01
CA MET A 292 -4.40 -6.27 6.79
C MET A 292 -4.43 -7.54 7.63
N ALA A 293 -4.76 -7.45 8.92
CA ALA A 293 -4.85 -8.61 9.79
C ALA A 293 -6.04 -9.54 9.41
N LYS A 294 -7.12 -8.97 8.86
CA LYS A 294 -8.26 -9.73 8.35
C LYS A 294 -8.00 -10.37 6.98
N GLY A 295 -7.19 -9.73 6.15
CA GLY A 295 -6.98 -10.10 4.75
C GLY A 295 -8.08 -9.59 3.80
N GLU A 296 -8.96 -8.71 4.28
CA GLU A 296 -10.11 -8.20 3.54
C GLU A 296 -10.50 -6.79 4.04
N THR A 297 -10.87 -5.89 3.13
CA THR A 297 -11.40 -4.57 3.46
C THR A 297 -12.90 -4.61 3.76
N SER A 298 -13.41 -3.57 4.42
CA SER A 298 -14.85 -3.44 4.70
C SER A 298 -15.75 -3.44 3.45
N ASP A 299 -15.22 -3.08 2.29
CA ASP A 299 -15.90 -3.12 0.99
C ASP A 299 -15.62 -4.38 0.15
N GLY A 300 -15.00 -5.40 0.74
CA GLY A 300 -14.85 -6.74 0.15
C GLY A 300 -13.64 -6.92 -0.77
N LYS A 301 -12.64 -6.03 -0.71
CA LYS A 301 -11.36 -6.22 -1.43
C LYS A 301 -10.49 -7.19 -0.65
N MET A 302 -10.10 -8.28 -1.31
CA MET A 302 -9.33 -9.37 -0.70
C MET A 302 -7.82 -9.19 -0.94
N ALA A 303 -7.01 -9.31 0.11
CA ALA A 303 -5.56 -9.17 0.05
C ALA A 303 -4.86 -10.51 -0.27
N TYR A 304 -3.94 -10.50 -1.24
CA TYR A 304 -3.07 -11.61 -1.59
C TYR A 304 -1.78 -11.57 -0.77
N ILE A 305 -1.89 -11.90 0.52
CA ILE A 305 -0.77 -11.85 1.48
C ILE A 305 -0.65 -13.15 2.29
N LYS A 306 -1.15 -14.27 1.77
CA LYS A 306 -1.11 -15.56 2.47
C LYS A 306 0.31 -15.97 2.86
N ALA A 307 1.29 -15.79 1.97
CA ALA A 307 2.70 -16.06 2.27
C ALA A 307 3.21 -15.22 3.47
N LEU A 308 2.73 -13.98 3.61
CA LEU A 308 3.06 -13.13 4.75
C LEU A 308 2.40 -13.63 6.04
N PHE A 309 1.13 -14.06 5.99
CA PHE A 309 0.48 -14.67 7.18
C PHE A 309 1.20 -15.95 7.63
N ASP A 310 1.55 -16.83 6.68
CA ASP A 310 2.21 -18.09 6.97
C ASP A 310 3.61 -17.88 7.57
N ASP A 311 4.32 -16.81 7.18
CA ASP A 311 5.61 -16.45 7.79
C ASP A 311 5.48 -16.08 9.28
N PHE A 312 4.35 -15.50 9.68
CA PHE A 312 3.96 -15.25 11.07
C PHE A 312 3.23 -16.44 11.72
N ASP A 313 3.36 -17.66 11.16
CA ASP A 313 2.74 -18.88 11.67
C ASP A 313 1.20 -18.74 11.82
N ASN A 314 0.59 -17.97 10.91
CA ASN A 314 -0.84 -17.59 10.92
C ASN A 314 -1.28 -16.70 12.09
N ASP A 315 -0.35 -16.12 12.85
CA ASP A 315 -0.65 -15.14 13.90
C ASP A 315 -0.89 -13.73 13.31
N ARG A 316 -2.17 -13.43 13.10
CA ARG A 316 -2.66 -12.14 12.58
C ARG A 316 -2.36 -10.97 13.53
N ALA A 317 -2.31 -11.20 14.84
CA ALA A 317 -2.03 -10.16 15.82
C ALA A 317 -0.54 -9.80 15.83
N ALA A 318 0.33 -10.80 15.68
CA ALA A 318 1.77 -10.59 15.51
C ALA A 318 2.08 -9.80 14.23
N LEU A 319 1.43 -10.13 13.10
CA LEU A 319 1.56 -9.34 11.87
C LEU A 319 1.14 -7.89 12.09
N LYS A 320 -0.04 -7.66 12.67
CA LYS A 320 -0.54 -6.30 12.95
C LYS A 320 0.46 -5.51 13.80
N THR A 321 0.99 -6.14 14.85
CA THR A 321 1.98 -5.52 15.75
C THR A 321 3.27 -5.16 15.01
N ALA A 322 3.78 -6.04 14.15
CA ALA A 322 4.97 -5.77 13.35
C ALA A 322 4.74 -4.60 12.37
N LEU A 323 3.57 -4.54 11.72
CA LEU A 323 3.19 -3.42 10.85
C LEU A 323 3.00 -2.11 11.63
N GLN A 324 2.50 -2.17 12.87
CA GLN A 324 2.39 -1.00 13.74
C GLN A 324 3.76 -0.41 14.08
N GLN A 325 4.76 -1.26 14.33
CA GLN A 325 6.13 -0.86 14.66
C GLN A 325 6.89 -0.23 13.49
N LEU A 326 6.52 -0.54 12.24
CA LEU A 326 7.09 0.13 11.08
C LEU A 326 6.78 1.63 11.12
N PRO A 327 7.75 2.53 10.89
CA PRO A 327 7.43 3.93 10.71
C PRO A 327 6.66 4.14 9.40
N ASP A 328 5.85 5.19 9.36
CA ASP A 328 5.24 5.64 8.11
C ASP A 328 6.32 5.96 7.08
N SER A 329 6.03 5.61 5.83
CA SER A 329 6.86 5.83 4.66
C SER A 329 7.12 7.30 4.39
N PHE A 330 6.29 8.21 4.86
CA PHE A 330 6.56 9.64 4.87
C PHE A 330 6.27 10.22 6.25
N LYS A 331 7.14 11.08 6.75
CA LYS A 331 6.92 11.84 7.98
C LYS A 331 7.13 13.31 7.70
N SER A 332 6.05 14.08 7.76
CA SER A 332 6.15 15.54 7.73
C SER A 332 6.17 16.07 9.15
N THR A 333 7.37 16.42 9.62
CA THR A 333 7.55 17.03 10.94
C THR A 333 7.75 18.53 10.75
N TYR A 334 6.98 19.37 11.44
CA TYR A 334 7.25 20.81 11.52
C TYR A 334 8.52 21.05 12.34
N LEU A 335 9.35 22.00 11.91
CA LEU A 335 10.61 22.36 12.58
C LEU A 335 10.35 23.11 13.89
N CYS A 336 9.32 23.96 13.95
CA CYS A 336 8.92 24.67 15.16
C CYS A 336 7.76 23.96 15.86
N GLN A 337 8.06 23.36 17.03
CA GLN A 337 7.09 22.63 17.87
C GLN A 337 7.11 23.13 19.32
N LEU A 338 7.41 24.41 19.51
CA LEU A 338 7.59 24.99 20.85
C LEU A 338 6.27 24.92 21.65
N PRO A 339 6.26 24.31 22.85
CA PRO A 339 5.07 24.20 23.66
C PRO A 339 4.65 25.57 24.19
N LYS A 340 3.33 25.83 24.21
CA LYS A 340 2.77 27.12 24.63
C LYS A 340 3.38 28.31 23.87
N TYR A 341 3.74 28.12 22.61
CA TYR A 341 4.15 29.22 21.73
C TYR A 341 2.94 29.79 21.02
N GLY A 342 3.02 31.05 20.59
CA GLY A 342 2.06 31.68 19.71
C GLY A 342 2.77 32.56 18.69
N LEU A 343 2.35 32.47 17.44
CA LEU A 343 2.67 33.42 16.37
C LEU A 343 1.38 34.12 15.98
N THR A 344 1.35 35.45 15.97
CA THR A 344 0.21 36.24 15.51
C THR A 344 0.63 37.09 14.32
N LEU A 345 -0.06 36.89 13.20
CA LEU A 345 0.20 37.56 11.93
C LEU A 345 -0.73 38.78 11.79
N PRO A 346 -0.17 40.00 11.63
CA PRO A 346 -0.97 41.19 11.38
C PRO A 346 -1.57 41.15 9.98
N ILE A 347 -2.65 41.90 9.76
CA ILE A 347 -3.17 42.14 8.40
C ILE A 347 -2.62 43.44 7.79
N ASP A 348 -2.20 44.37 8.65
CA ASP A 348 -1.60 45.64 8.28
C ASP A 348 -0.07 45.52 8.37
N HIS A 349 0.61 45.78 7.25
CA HIS A 349 2.08 45.70 7.14
C HIS A 349 2.82 46.73 8.00
N HIS A 350 2.14 47.75 8.53
CA HIS A 350 2.71 48.68 9.49
C HIS A 350 2.73 48.12 10.92
N LYS A 351 2.03 47.02 11.19
CA LYS A 351 2.07 46.35 12.50
C LYS A 351 3.13 45.23 12.49
N PRO A 352 3.84 45.04 13.60
CA PRO A 352 4.82 43.96 13.70
C PRO A 352 4.14 42.60 13.84
N LEU A 353 4.85 41.55 13.40
CA LEU A 353 4.52 40.18 13.80
C LEU A 353 4.77 40.03 15.29
N ILE A 354 3.92 39.27 15.97
CA ILE A 354 4.06 39.03 17.41
C ILE A 354 4.29 37.54 17.63
N ALA A 355 5.37 37.17 18.30
CA ALA A 355 5.63 35.76 18.62
C ALA A 355 6.29 35.57 19.99
N GLY A 356 6.19 34.35 20.51
CA GLY A 356 6.83 33.95 21.76
C GLY A 356 5.97 33.01 22.59
N VAL A 357 6.33 32.85 23.86
CA VAL A 357 5.54 32.07 24.82
C VAL A 357 4.19 32.78 25.06
N LEU A 358 3.10 32.01 25.06
CA LEU A 358 1.74 32.49 25.25
C LEU A 358 1.62 33.38 26.50
N GLY A 359 1.25 34.65 26.29
CA GLY A 359 1.11 35.68 27.33
C GLY A 359 2.38 36.51 27.58
N LYS A 360 3.48 36.21 26.88
CA LYS A 360 4.76 36.96 26.91
C LYS A 360 5.30 37.20 25.50
N GLU A 361 4.44 37.15 24.49
CA GLU A 361 4.83 37.39 23.12
C GLU A 361 5.32 38.82 22.94
N LYS A 362 6.25 39.00 22.01
CA LYS A 362 6.84 40.31 21.71
C LYS A 362 6.76 40.58 20.21
N PRO A 363 6.72 41.86 19.82
CA PRO A 363 7.00 42.26 18.46
C PRO A 363 8.33 41.66 17.99
N LEU A 364 8.31 41.05 16.81
CA LEU A 364 9.52 40.59 16.13
C LEU A 364 10.17 41.77 15.41
N ASP A 365 11.49 41.85 15.52
CA ASP A 365 12.31 42.79 14.76
C ASP A 365 12.48 42.26 13.33
N LEU A 366 11.42 42.39 12.54
CA LEU A 366 11.30 41.86 11.19
C LEU A 366 10.49 42.83 10.33
N GLU A 367 11.17 43.49 9.40
CA GLU A 367 10.53 44.37 8.42
C GLU A 367 10.10 43.56 7.19
N LEU A 368 8.79 43.32 7.06
CA LEU A 368 8.20 42.71 5.86
C LEU A 368 7.64 43.80 4.94
N SER A 369 7.81 43.66 3.64
CA SER A 369 7.01 44.42 2.68
C SER A 369 5.54 43.98 2.74
N ASP A 370 4.62 44.82 2.25
CA ASP A 370 3.19 44.45 2.14
C ASP A 370 3.00 43.13 1.39
N TYR A 371 3.73 42.94 0.29
CA TYR A 371 3.68 41.71 -0.50
C TYR A 371 4.22 40.49 0.27
N GLN A 372 5.33 40.64 1.00
CA GLN A 372 5.90 39.58 1.83
C GLN A 372 4.97 39.18 2.99
N LEU A 373 4.31 40.15 3.64
CA LEU A 373 3.30 39.87 4.64
C LEU A 373 2.13 39.10 4.02
N LYS A 374 1.62 39.55 2.86
CA LYS A 374 0.55 38.86 2.12
C LYS A 374 0.94 37.45 1.70
N LEU A 375 2.21 37.18 1.39
CA LEU A 375 2.72 35.82 1.17
C LEU A 375 2.74 34.98 2.45
N LEU A 376 3.20 35.55 3.56
CA LEU A 376 3.21 34.84 4.83
C LEU A 376 1.79 34.50 5.29
N LEU A 377 0.84 35.43 5.14
CA LEU A 377 -0.59 35.22 5.39
C LEU A 377 -1.17 34.10 4.52
N ALA A 378 -0.78 34.01 3.25
CA ALA A 378 -1.18 32.91 2.36
C ALA A 378 -0.72 31.55 2.88
N ILE A 379 0.58 31.41 3.18
CA ILE A 379 1.16 30.13 3.63
C ILE A 379 0.58 29.74 4.99
N ALA A 380 0.43 30.70 5.90
CA ALA A 380 -0.19 30.49 7.20
C ALA A 380 -1.67 30.12 7.09
N GLY A 381 -2.42 30.77 6.21
CA GLY A 381 -3.83 30.47 5.96
C GLY A 381 -3.99 29.04 5.46
N HIS A 382 -3.17 28.63 4.49
CA HIS A 382 -3.16 27.25 3.99
C HIS A 382 -2.75 26.24 5.07
N LEU A 383 -1.67 26.51 5.84
CA LEU A 383 -1.25 25.68 6.97
C LEU A 383 -2.39 25.46 7.98
N ARG A 384 -3.21 26.48 8.21
CA ARG A 384 -4.39 26.47 9.09
C ARG A 384 -5.63 25.82 8.47
N GLY A 385 -5.55 25.37 7.23
CA GLY A 385 -6.65 24.75 6.49
C GLY A 385 -7.72 25.74 6.07
N PHE A 386 -7.39 27.02 5.88
CA PHE A 386 -8.33 28.01 5.40
C PHE A 386 -8.60 27.81 3.90
N GLU A 387 -9.87 27.97 3.51
CA GLU A 387 -10.27 27.89 2.12
C GLU A 387 -9.98 29.18 1.37
N PHE A 388 -9.51 29.04 0.13
CA PHE A 388 -9.31 30.15 -0.81
C PHE A 388 -10.49 30.21 -1.79
N GLU A 389 -10.91 31.42 -2.18
CA GLU A 389 -11.98 31.64 -3.17
C GLU A 389 -11.58 31.14 -4.56
N ALA A 390 -10.39 31.54 -5.00
CA ALA A 390 -9.77 31.11 -6.23
C ALA A 390 -8.25 31.10 -6.03
N LEU A 391 -7.58 30.19 -6.71
CA LEU A 391 -6.12 30.09 -6.73
C LEU A 391 -5.62 30.27 -8.16
N PRO A 392 -4.48 30.95 -8.36
CA PRO A 392 -3.75 30.94 -9.62
C PRO A 392 -3.48 29.51 -10.08
N GLN A 393 -3.55 29.27 -11.40
CA GLN A 393 -3.22 27.96 -11.98
C GLN A 393 -1.77 27.54 -11.72
N THR A 394 -0.90 28.51 -11.42
CA THR A 394 0.50 28.32 -11.05
C THR A 394 0.67 27.78 -9.63
N ILE A 395 -0.40 27.62 -8.85
CA ILE A 395 -0.32 27.25 -7.44
C ILE A 395 -1.14 25.98 -7.17
N LYS A 396 -0.53 25.02 -6.50
CA LYS A 396 -1.22 23.83 -5.98
C LYS A 396 -1.04 23.72 -4.47
N LEU A 397 -2.16 23.61 -3.76
CA LEU A 397 -2.20 23.39 -2.32
C LEU A 397 -2.13 21.89 -2.02
N HIS A 398 -1.17 21.51 -1.19
CA HIS A 398 -0.95 20.13 -0.75
C HIS A 398 -1.19 19.98 0.76
N PRO A 399 -1.45 18.76 1.26
CA PRO A 399 -1.63 18.51 2.68
C PRO A 399 -0.48 19.02 3.55
N MET A 400 -0.75 19.17 4.85
CA MET A 400 0.23 19.61 5.85
C MET A 400 0.86 20.97 5.55
N GLY A 401 0.14 21.87 4.89
CA GLY A 401 0.56 23.25 4.63
C GLY A 401 1.56 23.44 3.49
N TRP A 402 1.83 22.41 2.69
CA TRP A 402 2.72 22.52 1.53
C TRP A 402 2.06 23.28 0.37
N LEU A 403 2.79 24.24 -0.17
CA LEU A 403 2.46 25.03 -1.35
C LEU A 403 3.40 24.63 -2.48
N GLU A 404 2.87 24.22 -3.63
CA GLU A 404 3.65 23.95 -4.84
C GLU A 404 3.47 25.09 -5.84
N ILE A 405 4.59 25.64 -6.33
CA ILE A 405 4.62 26.70 -7.33
C ILE A 405 5.06 26.14 -8.69
N LYS A 406 4.17 26.26 -9.68
CA LYS A 406 4.35 25.78 -11.05
C LYS A 406 4.48 26.95 -12.00
N HIS A 407 5.59 27.00 -12.74
CA HIS A 407 5.78 27.94 -13.85
C HIS A 407 5.63 29.43 -13.47
N ASP A 408 5.96 29.80 -12.22
CA ASP A 408 5.92 31.17 -11.73
C ASP A 408 7.25 31.56 -11.06
N PRO A 409 8.28 31.91 -11.86
CA PRO A 409 9.60 32.26 -11.32
C PRO A 409 9.60 33.58 -10.51
N GLY A 410 8.58 34.43 -10.70
CA GLY A 410 8.42 35.66 -9.93
C GLY A 410 8.04 35.33 -8.50
N LEU A 411 6.96 34.57 -8.32
CA LEU A 411 6.50 34.13 -7.01
C LEU A 411 7.52 33.25 -6.29
N GLN A 412 8.20 32.34 -7.01
CA GLN A 412 9.30 31.55 -6.43
C GLN A 412 10.40 32.43 -5.85
N ARG A 413 10.82 33.47 -6.58
CA ARG A 413 11.86 34.40 -6.10
C ARG A 413 11.44 35.13 -4.83
N GLU A 414 10.21 35.61 -4.78
CA GLU A 414 9.66 36.31 -3.61
C GLU A 414 9.57 35.39 -2.39
N LEU A 415 9.17 34.13 -2.57
CA LEU A 415 9.17 33.12 -1.50
C LEU A 415 10.59 32.79 -1.02
N ILE A 416 11.56 32.65 -1.92
CA ILE A 416 12.97 32.42 -1.57
C ILE A 416 13.53 33.62 -0.79
N GLN A 417 13.18 34.85 -1.17
CA GLN A 417 13.56 36.05 -0.44
C GLN A 417 12.95 36.06 0.97
N LEU A 418 11.66 35.73 1.10
CA LEU A 418 11.00 35.63 2.39
C LEU A 418 11.63 34.55 3.28
N VAL A 419 11.96 33.38 2.73
CA VAL A 419 12.71 32.32 3.43
C VAL A 419 14.06 32.85 3.94
N THR A 420 14.78 33.60 3.11
CA THR A 420 16.08 34.17 3.46
C THR A 420 15.96 35.21 4.57
N LEU A 421 14.96 36.09 4.48
CA LEU A 421 14.70 37.13 5.47
C LEU A 421 14.38 36.53 6.84
N LEU A 422 13.49 35.53 6.91
CA LEU A 422 13.15 34.85 8.17
C LEU A 422 14.36 34.13 8.78
N LYS A 423 15.22 33.53 7.96
CA LYS A 423 16.48 32.91 8.44
C LYS A 423 17.45 33.95 9.02
N GLN A 424 17.56 35.12 8.40
CA GLN A 424 18.45 36.20 8.87
C GLN A 424 17.95 36.86 10.16
N ALA A 425 16.63 36.98 10.32
CA ALA A 425 16.00 37.56 11.50
C ALA A 425 16.08 36.68 12.76
N THR A 426 16.62 35.46 12.68
CA THR A 426 16.78 34.53 13.82
C THR A 426 15.48 34.31 14.62
N VAL A 427 14.34 34.24 13.92
CA VAL A 427 13.04 33.92 14.52
C VAL A 427 12.93 32.41 14.79
N ASP A 428 12.06 32.02 15.73
CA ASP A 428 11.90 30.60 16.16
C ASP A 428 11.20 29.69 15.13
N PHE A 429 10.75 30.24 14.01
CA PHE A 429 10.05 29.53 12.95
C PHE A 429 10.70 29.80 11.60
N SER A 430 10.39 28.97 10.61
CA SER A 430 10.97 29.14 9.26
C SER A 430 9.98 28.73 8.19
N ILE A 431 10.24 29.14 6.96
CA ILE A 431 9.62 28.56 5.78
C ILE A 431 10.59 27.51 5.23
N GLU A 432 10.14 26.27 5.18
CA GLU A 432 10.83 25.20 4.45
C GLU A 432 10.74 25.47 2.96
N ASN A 433 11.85 25.23 2.25
CA ASN A 433 11.94 25.32 0.80
C ASN A 433 12.59 24.04 0.28
N VAL A 434 11.87 23.31 -0.58
CA VAL A 434 12.36 22.12 -1.27
C VAL A 434 12.39 22.39 -2.77
N ARG A 435 13.60 22.40 -3.33
CA ARG A 435 13.90 22.60 -4.76
C ARG A 435 13.26 23.85 -5.37
N ASP A 436 13.11 24.92 -4.59
CA ASP A 436 12.52 26.19 -5.02
C ASP A 436 11.10 26.04 -5.59
N THR A 437 10.44 24.92 -5.28
CA THR A 437 9.15 24.53 -5.85
C THR A 437 8.11 24.33 -4.76
N PHE A 438 8.51 23.69 -3.65
CA PHE A 438 7.62 23.44 -2.52
C PHE A 438 8.01 24.30 -1.33
N PHE A 439 7.01 25.01 -0.78
CA PHE A 439 7.18 25.90 0.35
C PHE A 439 6.17 25.59 1.45
N ARG A 440 6.59 25.71 2.71
CA ARG A 440 5.69 25.53 3.86
C ARG A 440 6.19 26.33 5.06
N LEU A 441 5.27 26.98 5.76
CA LEU A 441 5.56 27.54 7.08
C LEU A 441 5.70 26.39 8.09
N SER A 442 6.92 26.17 8.58
CA SER A 442 7.29 25.00 9.36
C SER A 442 7.03 25.20 10.86
N ILE A 443 5.75 25.33 11.18
CA ILE A 443 5.26 25.54 12.53
C ILE A 443 3.97 24.73 12.71
N THR A 444 3.75 24.24 13.92
CA THR A 444 2.50 23.58 14.28
C THR A 444 1.30 24.52 13.99
N PRO A 445 0.26 24.08 13.25
CA PRO A 445 -0.85 24.96 12.83
C PRO A 445 -1.55 25.65 14.00
N GLU A 446 -1.78 24.94 15.11
CA GLU A 446 -2.58 25.40 16.24
C GLU A 446 -2.02 26.63 16.94
N ILE A 447 -0.73 26.94 16.74
CA ILE A 447 -0.06 28.09 17.36
C ILE A 447 0.03 29.32 16.44
N VAL A 448 -0.44 29.22 15.19
CA VAL A 448 -0.48 30.33 14.24
C VAL A 448 -1.84 31.03 14.29
N ASN A 449 -1.85 32.29 14.68
CA ASN A 449 -3.04 33.13 14.82
C ASN A 449 -2.99 34.33 13.89
N PHE A 450 -4.15 34.94 13.66
CA PHE A 450 -4.30 36.11 12.79
C PHE A 450 -4.77 37.32 13.60
N ASP A 451 -4.58 38.51 13.03
CA ASP A 451 -5.00 39.80 13.58
C ASP A 451 -6.47 39.74 14.03
N GLU A 452 -6.74 40.19 15.24
CA GLU A 452 -8.07 40.14 15.85
C GLU A 452 -9.10 41.00 15.14
N SER A 453 -8.65 42.01 14.39
CA SER A 453 -9.52 42.83 13.54
C SER A 453 -10.22 42.04 12.43
N LEU A 454 -9.77 40.81 12.14
CA LEU A 454 -10.45 39.90 11.23
C LEU A 454 -11.66 39.20 11.85
N PHE A 455 -11.88 39.36 13.15
CA PHE A 455 -12.86 38.57 13.86
C PHE A 455 -13.94 39.43 14.48
N SER A 456 -15.15 38.87 14.52
CA SER A 456 -16.30 39.48 15.17
C SER A 456 -17.11 38.43 15.91
N PHE A 457 -17.72 38.85 17.01
CA PHE A 457 -18.62 38.04 17.82
C PHE A 457 -20.03 38.61 17.69
N VAL A 458 -20.97 37.79 17.21
CA VAL A 458 -22.32 38.23 16.86
C VAL A 458 -23.35 37.45 17.65
N VAL A 459 -24.23 38.19 18.33
CA VAL A 459 -25.42 37.66 19.00
C VAL A 459 -26.65 38.40 18.47
N LYS A 460 -27.74 37.69 18.15
CA LYS A 460 -28.95 38.38 17.71
C LYS A 460 -29.66 39.02 18.91
N PRO A 461 -30.23 40.23 18.80
CA PRO A 461 -30.93 40.86 19.91
C PRO A 461 -32.09 40.01 20.42
N SER A 462 -32.84 39.41 19.49
CA SER A 462 -33.96 38.52 19.81
C SER A 462 -33.57 37.31 20.66
N ASP A 463 -32.32 36.85 20.55
CA ASP A 463 -31.84 35.68 21.28
C ASP A 463 -31.44 36.05 22.71
N LEU A 464 -31.08 37.33 22.97
CA LEU A 464 -30.80 37.82 24.32
C LEU A 464 -32.05 37.92 25.20
N ASP A 465 -33.22 38.13 24.58
CA ASP A 465 -34.52 38.15 25.24
C ASP A 465 -35.17 36.76 25.34
N SER A 466 -34.45 35.71 24.92
CA SER A 466 -34.96 34.34 24.91
C SER A 466 -35.10 33.76 26.32
N ILE A 467 -36.08 32.86 26.48
CA ILE A 467 -36.23 32.01 27.68
C ILE A 467 -35.35 30.75 27.63
N GLU A 468 -34.66 30.50 26.51
CA GLU A 468 -33.77 29.36 26.37
C GLU A 468 -32.50 29.54 27.20
N THR A 469 -32.06 28.46 27.85
CA THR A 469 -30.84 28.48 28.69
C THR A 469 -29.55 28.60 27.87
N LYS A 470 -29.58 28.17 26.60
CA LYS A 470 -28.48 28.29 25.65
C LYS A 470 -28.95 28.94 24.37
N ILE A 471 -28.21 29.93 23.92
CA ILE A 471 -28.53 30.72 22.72
C ILE A 471 -27.45 30.54 21.66
N PRO A 472 -27.81 30.65 20.37
CA PRO A 472 -26.83 30.62 19.30
C PRO A 472 -26.03 31.91 19.27
N VAL A 473 -24.71 31.80 19.17
CA VAL A 473 -23.80 32.91 18.87
C VAL A 473 -22.95 32.56 17.68
N SER A 474 -22.62 33.55 16.86
CA SER A 474 -21.76 33.36 15.69
C SER A 474 -20.43 34.05 15.92
N ILE A 475 -19.34 33.39 15.56
CA ILE A 475 -18.03 34.03 15.47
C ILE A 475 -17.62 33.98 14.00
N HIS A 476 -17.32 35.15 13.46
CA HIS A 476 -16.89 35.29 12.08
C HIS A 476 -15.40 35.54 12.04
N ARG A 477 -14.76 34.95 11.03
CA ARG A 477 -13.49 35.39 10.49
C ARG A 477 -13.77 35.97 9.12
N ASP A 478 -13.48 37.24 8.93
CA ASP A 478 -13.66 37.92 7.65
C ASP A 478 -12.74 37.39 6.56
N ALA A 479 -13.16 37.62 5.32
CA ALA A 479 -12.34 37.34 4.16
C ALA A 479 -11.17 38.31 4.12
N PHE A 480 -10.02 37.86 3.64
CA PHE A 480 -8.86 38.72 3.47
C PHE A 480 -8.03 38.38 2.26
N GLU A 481 -7.37 39.41 1.74
CA GLU A 481 -6.46 39.30 0.61
C GLU A 481 -5.12 38.70 1.05
N THR A 482 -4.59 37.81 0.22
CA THR A 482 -3.21 37.31 0.32
C THR A 482 -2.54 37.41 -1.04
N ALA A 483 -1.24 37.16 -1.10
CA ALA A 483 -0.48 37.27 -2.35
C ALA A 483 -0.87 36.19 -3.39
N ILE A 484 -1.57 35.14 -2.97
CA ILE A 484 -1.99 34.03 -3.84
C ILE A 484 -3.50 33.96 -4.05
N GLY A 485 -4.27 34.92 -3.51
CA GLY A 485 -5.73 34.95 -3.63
C GLY A 485 -6.45 35.34 -2.34
N TRP A 486 -7.76 35.37 -2.41
CA TRP A 486 -8.62 35.70 -1.28
C TRP A 486 -8.92 34.48 -0.43
N VAL A 487 -8.69 34.60 0.87
CA VAL A 487 -9.15 33.61 1.83
C VAL A 487 -10.61 33.88 2.16
N LYS A 488 -11.47 32.85 2.07
CA LYS A 488 -12.91 32.97 2.28
C LYS A 488 -13.26 33.37 3.71
N ARG A 489 -14.35 34.12 3.88
CA ARG A 489 -15.00 34.30 5.18
C ARG A 489 -15.40 32.93 5.75
N LYS A 490 -15.23 32.76 7.06
CA LYS A 490 -15.71 31.58 7.80
C LYS A 490 -16.58 32.00 8.98
N THR A 491 -17.68 31.30 9.17
CA THR A 491 -18.60 31.50 10.29
C THR A 491 -18.76 30.19 11.04
N GLU A 492 -18.56 30.22 12.35
CA GLU A 492 -18.89 29.11 13.23
C GLU A 492 -19.97 29.53 14.22
N VAL A 493 -20.94 28.64 14.43
CA VAL A 493 -22.06 28.88 15.35
C VAL A 493 -21.89 28.01 16.59
N PHE A 494 -21.98 28.65 17.75
CA PHE A 494 -21.83 28.03 19.07
C PHE A 494 -23.12 28.15 19.85
N LYS A 495 -23.41 27.16 20.71
CA LYS A 495 -24.55 27.22 21.65
C LYS A 495 -24.02 27.50 23.05
N LEU A 496 -24.03 28.77 23.44
CA LEU A 496 -23.50 29.24 24.72
C LEU A 496 -24.64 29.55 25.69
N THR A 497 -24.39 29.51 27.00
CA THR A 497 -25.43 29.86 27.96
C THR A 497 -25.76 31.35 27.88
N LEU A 498 -27.05 31.70 27.98
CA LEU A 498 -27.51 33.09 27.95
C LEU A 498 -26.74 33.95 28.97
N GLU A 499 -26.58 33.43 30.19
CA GLU A 499 -25.79 34.07 31.25
C GLU A 499 -24.34 34.38 30.85
N PHE A 500 -23.67 33.46 30.15
CA PHE A 500 -22.29 33.67 29.72
C PHE A 500 -22.20 34.71 28.60
N VAL A 501 -23.16 34.70 27.66
CA VAL A 501 -23.20 35.68 26.57
C VAL A 501 -23.49 37.09 27.09
N SER A 502 -24.45 37.25 28.00
CA SER A 502 -24.74 38.54 28.64
C SER A 502 -23.51 39.08 29.40
N ARG A 503 -22.78 38.19 30.09
CA ARG A 503 -21.52 38.53 30.76
C ARG A 503 -20.41 38.95 29.80
N LEU A 504 -20.25 38.24 28.67
CA LEU A 504 -19.29 38.62 27.63
C LEU A 504 -19.59 40.00 27.06
N ARG A 505 -20.87 40.32 26.85
CA ARG A 505 -21.28 41.63 26.37
C ARG A 505 -20.97 42.73 27.39
N GLU A 506 -21.28 42.51 28.67
CA GLU A 506 -20.92 43.46 29.73
C GLU A 506 -19.39 43.65 29.84
N LEU A 507 -18.63 42.58 29.60
CA LEU A 507 -17.16 42.62 29.54
C LEU A 507 -16.64 43.41 28.33
N ALA A 508 -17.40 43.47 27.23
CA ALA A 508 -17.04 44.23 26.03
C ALA A 508 -17.41 45.73 26.13
N GLU A 509 -18.46 46.06 26.88
CA GLU A 509 -18.96 47.45 27.02
C GLU A 509 -18.20 48.29 28.07
N LYS A 510 -17.43 47.64 28.96
CA LYS A 510 -16.74 48.30 30.08
C LYS A 510 -15.31 47.82 30.22
N ASP A 511 -14.48 48.69 30.78
CA ASP A 511 -13.10 48.40 31.14
C ASP A 511 -13.03 47.72 32.53
N TRP A 512 -12.48 46.51 32.59
CA TRP A 512 -12.37 45.74 33.83
C TRP A 512 -10.91 45.54 34.23
N ASN A 513 -10.57 45.87 35.47
CA ASN A 513 -9.25 45.55 36.03
C ASN A 513 -9.03 44.02 36.07
N ALA A 514 -7.81 43.56 35.78
CA ALA A 514 -7.45 42.15 35.75
C ALA A 514 -7.54 41.40 37.09
N GLU A 515 -7.65 42.13 38.21
CA GLU A 515 -7.90 41.58 39.54
C GLU A 515 -9.39 41.53 39.92
N ASN A 516 -10.28 42.07 39.06
CA ASN A 516 -11.70 42.07 39.33
C ASN A 516 -12.26 40.63 39.32
N GLU A 517 -12.78 40.17 40.46
CA GLU A 517 -13.29 38.80 40.61
C GLU A 517 -14.37 38.43 39.59
N TYR A 518 -15.22 39.39 39.18
CA TYR A 518 -16.28 39.14 38.21
C TYR A 518 -15.69 38.90 36.82
N ALA A 519 -14.79 39.76 36.35
CA ALA A 519 -14.12 39.60 35.06
C ALA A 519 -13.26 38.31 34.99
N VAL A 520 -12.56 37.98 36.09
CA VAL A 520 -11.78 36.73 36.18
C VAL A 520 -12.66 35.49 36.07
N ARG A 521 -13.86 35.49 36.67
CA ARG A 521 -14.81 34.36 36.54
C ARG A 521 -15.30 34.18 35.11
N ILE A 522 -15.50 35.26 34.36
CA ILE A 522 -15.89 35.20 32.93
C ILE A 522 -14.75 34.59 32.11
N GLU A 523 -13.52 35.07 32.31
CA GLU A 523 -12.32 34.55 31.65
C GLU A 523 -12.10 33.06 31.94
N ASP A 524 -12.28 32.62 33.19
CA ASP A 524 -12.17 31.22 33.59
C ASP A 524 -13.22 30.33 32.94
N ALA A 525 -14.47 30.81 32.86
CA ALA A 525 -15.55 30.10 32.17
C ALA A 525 -15.24 29.96 30.67
N TYR A 526 -14.75 31.02 30.03
CA TYR A 526 -14.30 31.02 28.64
C TYR A 526 -13.16 30.02 28.40
N LYS A 527 -12.11 30.05 29.22
CA LYS A 527 -10.93 29.16 29.11
C LYS A 527 -11.28 27.68 29.33
N LYS A 528 -12.31 27.38 30.12
CA LYS A 528 -12.78 26.01 30.37
C LYS A 528 -13.77 25.53 29.30
N GLY A 529 -14.49 26.44 28.65
CA GLY A 529 -15.49 26.15 27.62
C GLY A 529 -15.01 26.52 26.21
N LEU A 530 -15.58 27.60 25.65
CA LEU A 530 -15.45 28.01 24.25
C LEU A 530 -14.02 28.00 23.71
N HIS A 531 -13.04 28.46 24.51
CA HIS A 531 -11.63 28.54 24.08
C HIS A 531 -11.03 27.18 23.67
N LYS A 532 -11.57 26.08 24.22
CA LYS A 532 -11.10 24.71 23.95
C LYS A 532 -11.88 24.02 22.83
N GLU A 533 -12.92 24.65 22.29
CA GLU A 533 -13.71 24.04 21.23
C GLU A 533 -12.91 23.97 19.92
N PRO A 534 -12.78 22.79 19.28
CA PRO A 534 -11.99 22.65 18.05
C PRO A 534 -12.43 23.61 16.93
N LYS A 535 -13.74 23.88 16.82
CA LYS A 535 -14.30 24.82 15.85
C LYS A 535 -13.88 26.26 16.12
N PHE A 536 -13.78 26.67 17.39
CA PHE A 536 -13.25 27.97 17.77
C PHE A 536 -11.76 28.06 17.43
N CYS A 537 -10.97 27.07 17.85
CA CYS A 537 -9.54 27.01 17.55
C CYS A 537 -9.29 27.10 16.04
N ALA A 538 -10.09 26.40 15.23
CA ALA A 538 -9.99 26.36 13.78
C ALA A 538 -10.24 27.72 13.09
N LEU A 539 -10.81 28.72 13.76
CA LEU A 539 -10.96 30.08 13.21
C LEU A 539 -9.61 30.82 13.15
N GLY A 540 -8.64 30.47 14.01
CA GLY A 540 -7.32 31.12 14.04
C GLY A 540 -7.28 32.45 14.79
N LEU A 541 -8.31 32.70 15.60
CA LEU A 541 -8.28 33.71 16.64
C LEU A 541 -7.52 33.16 17.84
N ARG A 542 -6.52 33.90 18.34
CA ARG A 542 -5.74 33.51 19.50
C ARG A 542 -6.60 33.35 20.76
N SER A 543 -7.41 34.36 21.06
CA SER A 543 -8.33 34.35 22.19
C SER A 543 -9.39 35.42 22.01
N LEU A 544 -10.62 35.15 22.47
CA LEU A 544 -11.71 36.13 22.53
C LEU A 544 -11.54 37.11 23.70
N ILE A 545 -10.98 36.64 24.82
CA ILE A 545 -10.72 37.43 26.03
C ILE A 545 -9.22 37.47 26.28
N ARG A 546 -8.64 38.66 26.51
CA ARG A 546 -7.22 38.81 26.85
C ARG A 546 -7.02 39.73 28.04
N ARG A 547 -5.89 39.51 28.72
CA ARG A 547 -5.34 40.41 29.73
C ARG A 547 -4.29 41.30 29.07
N GLU A 548 -4.55 42.59 28.98
CA GLU A 548 -3.62 43.58 28.41
C GLU A 548 -3.56 44.80 29.31
N ASP A 549 -2.36 45.30 29.60
CA ASP A 549 -2.12 46.49 30.42
C ASP A 549 -2.86 46.51 31.78
N GLY A 550 -2.98 45.34 32.41
CA GLY A 550 -3.66 45.19 33.69
C GLY A 550 -5.20 45.16 33.59
N MET A 551 -5.75 45.01 32.38
CA MET A 551 -7.19 44.97 32.11
C MET A 551 -7.61 43.64 31.48
N ILE A 552 -8.83 43.17 31.77
CA ILE A 552 -9.48 42.06 31.05
C ILE A 552 -10.51 42.67 30.09
N LYS A 553 -10.37 42.35 28.80
CA LYS A 553 -11.29 42.83 27.75
C LYS A 553 -11.60 41.75 26.72
N VAL A 554 -12.76 41.89 26.07
CA VAL A 554 -13.08 41.19 24.83
C VAL A 554 -12.32 41.88 23.69
N VAL A 555 -11.60 41.11 22.88
CA VAL A 555 -10.62 41.68 21.92
C VAL A 555 -11.11 41.73 20.47
N VAL A 556 -12.36 41.32 20.26
CA VAL A 556 -13.04 41.39 18.96
C VAL A 556 -14.27 42.28 19.09
N GLU A 557 -14.74 42.80 17.97
CA GLU A 557 -15.99 43.56 17.94
C GLU A 557 -17.18 42.66 18.34
N VAL A 558 -17.99 43.12 19.29
CA VAL A 558 -19.23 42.46 19.72
C VAL A 558 -20.40 43.17 19.06
N LEU A 559 -21.01 42.52 18.07
CA LEU A 559 -22.19 43.01 17.37
C LEU A 559 -23.44 42.38 17.98
N SER A 560 -24.37 43.23 18.42
CA SER A 560 -25.70 42.84 18.90
C SER A 560 -26.77 43.45 18.02
#